data_AF-A0A2D7WEA2-F1
#
_entry.id   AF-A0A2D7WEA2-F1
#
_cell.length_a   1.000
_cell.length_b   1.000
_cell.length_c   1.000
_cell.angle_alpha   90.00
_cell.angle_beta   90.00
_cell.angle_gamma   90.00
#
_symmetry.space_group_name_H-M   'P 1'
#
loop_
_entity.id
_entity.type
_entity.pdbx_description
1 polymer ?
#
loop_
_entity_poly.entity_id
_entity_poly.type
_entity_poly.pdbx_seq_one_letter_code
_entity_poly.pdbx_strand_id
1 'polypeptide(L)'
;MRASWLGIAILAQFALLAWQTYGWENLLQNGKGVFLRSMPVDPRDPMRGDYLRLNYAANNVPSHLYRGPAPLSSLKRGDSVYTALESVGGVAAVTSVNSAPPSSGLFIKGRLTWSPQGERLGIAYGLGQLYRQQGRALEMELMQGGEEGVPRSLDIELAVDDRGRALIRGYRWADLGMAVTVVNGDTPLLEVRIRNYADDTAYISSDAQHCAFDIVYSDPQPQSLAFAPSLCYALEVSSRQAIAAGEEALLRIDLSAERWTVLGNDGVARPLWHQRQLPSLRLVYQARHRDADVGQAQLWSQPFNLPRSSGSGQE
;
A
#
# COMPACT_ATOMS: atom_id res chain seq x y z
N MET A 1 19.50 -17.62 -53.91
CA MET A 1 19.49 -16.25 -53.36
C MET A 1 18.21 -15.93 -52.58
N ARG A 2 17.01 -15.97 -53.18
CA ARG A 2 15.75 -15.64 -52.47
C ARG A 2 15.44 -16.51 -51.25
N ALA A 3 15.67 -17.82 -51.33
CA ALA A 3 15.47 -18.75 -50.21
C ALA A 3 16.43 -18.48 -49.03
N SER A 4 17.67 -18.06 -49.30
CA SER A 4 18.65 -17.73 -48.26
C SER A 4 18.25 -16.46 -47.49
N TRP A 5 17.75 -15.44 -48.19
CA TRP A 5 17.22 -14.22 -47.56
C TRP A 5 15.98 -14.49 -46.70
N LEU A 6 15.09 -15.37 -47.15
CA LEU A 6 13.95 -15.83 -46.35
C LEU A 6 14.40 -16.57 -45.09
N GLY A 7 15.38 -17.46 -45.21
CA GLY A 7 15.97 -18.15 -44.05
C GLY A 7 16.59 -17.20 -43.03
N ILE A 8 17.33 -16.19 -43.50
CA ILE A 8 17.91 -15.14 -42.63
C ILE A 8 16.82 -14.34 -41.93
N ALA A 9 15.75 -13.95 -42.64
CA ALA A 9 14.65 -13.19 -42.06
C ALA A 9 13.92 -13.98 -40.97
N ILE A 10 13.69 -15.29 -41.19
CA ILE A 10 13.08 -16.18 -40.20
C ILE A 10 13.98 -16.32 -38.97
N LEU A 11 15.28 -16.55 -39.16
CA LEU A 11 16.23 -16.64 -38.04
C LEU A 11 16.33 -15.34 -37.25
N ALA A 12 16.32 -14.19 -37.92
CA ALA A 12 16.33 -12.89 -37.26
C ALA A 12 15.07 -12.69 -36.39
N GLN A 13 13.90 -13.14 -36.84
CA GLN A 13 12.67 -13.07 -36.06
C GLN A 13 12.75 -13.93 -34.79
N PHE A 14 13.25 -15.17 -34.89
CA PHE A 14 13.43 -16.03 -33.72
C PHE A 14 14.48 -15.47 -32.75
N ALA A 15 15.58 -14.92 -33.27
CA ALA A 15 16.61 -14.29 -32.44
C ALA A 15 16.06 -13.08 -31.66
N LEU A 16 15.22 -12.25 -32.30
CA LEU A 16 14.57 -11.12 -31.64
C LEU A 16 13.64 -11.57 -30.50
N LEU A 17 12.83 -12.60 -30.74
CA LEU A 17 11.95 -13.17 -29.71
C LEU A 17 12.77 -13.77 -28.55
N ALA A 18 13.79 -14.57 -28.87
CA ALA A 18 14.67 -15.17 -27.87
C ALA A 18 15.37 -14.11 -27.02
N TRP A 19 15.85 -13.02 -27.63
CA TRP A 19 16.47 -11.91 -26.91
C TRP A 19 15.49 -11.21 -25.96
N GLN A 20 14.24 -11.01 -26.40
CA GLN A 20 13.21 -10.38 -25.57
C GLN A 20 12.81 -11.28 -24.39
N THR A 21 12.62 -12.58 -24.63
CA THR A 21 12.33 -13.57 -23.59
C THR A 21 13.50 -13.67 -22.59
N TYR A 22 14.73 -13.76 -23.08
CA TYR A 22 15.93 -13.81 -22.23
C TYR A 22 16.02 -12.58 -21.32
N GLY A 23 15.66 -11.39 -21.81
CA GLY A 23 15.65 -10.18 -21.00
C GLY A 23 14.68 -10.21 -19.83
N TRP A 24 13.54 -10.90 -19.95
CA TRP A 24 12.55 -11.06 -18.88
C TRP A 24 12.92 -12.21 -17.94
N GLU A 25 13.38 -13.33 -18.47
CA GLU A 25 13.88 -14.46 -17.67
C GLU A 25 15.09 -14.05 -16.81
N ASN A 26 16.03 -13.31 -17.38
CA ASN A 26 17.17 -12.78 -16.63
C ASN A 26 16.72 -11.80 -15.53
N LEU A 27 15.68 -10.99 -15.76
CA LEU A 27 15.11 -10.14 -14.71
C LEU A 27 14.48 -11.01 -13.61
N LEU A 28 13.69 -12.02 -13.98
CA LEU A 28 13.05 -12.90 -13.01
C LEU A 28 14.08 -13.62 -12.14
N GLN A 29 15.19 -14.09 -12.71
CA GLN A 29 16.22 -14.86 -12.01
C GLN A 29 17.24 -13.97 -11.27
N ASN A 30 17.79 -12.95 -11.94
CA ASN A 30 18.93 -12.16 -11.47
C ASN A 30 18.55 -10.75 -11.00
N GLY A 31 17.29 -10.34 -11.15
CA GLY A 31 16.81 -9.05 -10.66
C GLY A 31 16.91 -8.94 -9.13
N LYS A 32 17.12 -7.72 -8.64
CA LYS A 32 17.19 -7.44 -7.20
C LYS A 32 15.83 -7.71 -6.57
N GLY A 33 15.79 -8.63 -5.60
CA GLY A 33 14.60 -8.95 -4.82
C GLY A 33 14.24 -7.84 -3.84
N VAL A 34 12.97 -7.40 -3.85
CA VAL A 34 12.43 -6.45 -2.88
C VAL A 34 10.98 -6.78 -2.57
N PHE A 35 10.58 -6.69 -1.30
CA PHE A 35 9.18 -6.87 -0.92
C PHE A 35 8.43 -5.55 -0.91
N LEU A 36 7.30 -5.46 -1.61
CA LEU A 36 6.35 -4.36 -1.47
C LEU A 36 5.09 -4.84 -0.77
N ARG A 37 4.68 -4.10 0.26
CA ARG A 37 3.44 -4.38 0.95
C ARG A 37 2.25 -4.04 0.07
N SER A 38 1.32 -4.98 -0.01
CA SER A 38 0.05 -4.87 -0.70
C SER A 38 -1.10 -5.36 0.17
N MET A 39 -2.28 -4.83 -0.08
CA MET A 39 -3.52 -5.42 0.39
C MET A 39 -4.18 -6.18 -0.77
N PRO A 40 -4.41 -7.49 -0.65
CA PRO A 40 -5.22 -8.20 -1.63
C PRO A 40 -6.65 -7.68 -1.56
N VAL A 41 -7.18 -7.26 -2.70
CA VAL A 41 -8.62 -7.03 -2.89
C VAL A 41 -9.17 -8.24 -3.62
N ASP A 42 -10.40 -8.67 -3.30
CA ASP A 42 -11.09 -9.79 -3.98
C ASP A 42 -11.81 -9.31 -5.25
N PRO A 43 -11.30 -9.62 -6.45
CA PRO A 43 -12.10 -9.57 -7.67
C PRO A 43 -12.43 -10.99 -8.15
N ARG A 44 -13.59 -11.52 -7.75
CA ARG A 44 -14.17 -12.67 -8.47
C ARG A 44 -14.60 -12.19 -9.87
N ASP A 45 -13.90 -12.63 -10.92
CA ASP A 45 -14.27 -12.39 -12.31
C ASP A 45 -14.45 -13.74 -13.05
N PRO A 46 -15.69 -14.13 -13.39
CA PRO A 46 -15.98 -15.41 -14.04
C PRO A 46 -15.26 -15.63 -15.37
N MET A 47 -14.79 -14.57 -16.04
CA MET A 47 -14.20 -14.65 -17.38
C MET A 47 -12.66 -14.56 -17.38
N ARG A 48 -12.04 -14.08 -16.29
CA ARG A 48 -10.58 -13.91 -16.19
C ARG A 48 -9.88 -14.97 -15.34
N GLY A 49 -10.65 -15.87 -14.73
CA GLY A 49 -10.14 -16.86 -13.78
C GLY A 49 -9.77 -16.24 -12.44
N ASP A 50 -9.11 -17.03 -11.59
CA ASP A 50 -8.76 -16.62 -10.23
C ASP A 50 -7.51 -15.71 -10.25
N TYR A 51 -7.70 -14.43 -9.95
CA TYR A 51 -6.60 -13.49 -9.74
C TYR A 51 -6.86 -12.58 -8.54
N LEU A 52 -5.78 -12.13 -7.89
CA LEU A 52 -5.85 -11.13 -6.83
C LEU A 52 -5.52 -9.75 -7.41
N ARG A 53 -6.36 -8.76 -7.10
CA ARG A 53 -6.02 -7.36 -7.38
C ARG A 53 -5.17 -6.84 -6.23
N LEU A 54 -3.98 -6.36 -6.58
CA LEU A 54 -3.00 -5.84 -5.65
C LEU A 54 -3.02 -4.32 -5.67
N ASN A 55 -3.16 -3.72 -4.48
CA ASN A 55 -2.94 -2.31 -4.27
C ASN A 55 -1.76 -2.14 -3.31
N TYR A 56 -0.72 -1.44 -3.74
CA TYR A 56 0.51 -1.24 -2.99
C TYR A 56 0.50 0.11 -2.28
N ALA A 57 1.22 0.19 -1.17
CA ALA A 57 1.52 1.48 -0.52
C ALA A 57 2.12 2.51 -1.48
N ALA A 58 2.95 2.03 -2.41
CA ALA A 58 3.61 2.86 -3.41
C ALA A 58 2.69 3.39 -4.52
N ASN A 59 1.43 2.92 -4.63
CA ASN A 59 0.51 3.40 -5.67
C ASN A 59 -0.02 4.81 -5.40
N ASN A 60 -0.03 5.23 -4.15
CA ASN A 60 -0.60 6.51 -3.74
C ASN A 60 0.39 7.22 -2.83
N VAL A 61 1.21 8.12 -3.37
CA VAL A 61 2.36 8.72 -2.66
C VAL A 61 2.08 10.20 -2.38
N PRO A 62 2.40 10.75 -1.20
CA PRO A 62 2.30 12.20 -0.97
C PRO A 62 3.13 13.00 -1.98
N SER A 63 2.56 14.05 -2.57
CA SER A 63 3.20 14.85 -3.60
C SER A 63 4.45 15.59 -3.10
N HIS A 64 4.56 15.86 -1.79
CA HIS A 64 5.75 16.45 -1.18
C HIS A 64 7.00 15.55 -1.24
N LEU A 65 6.85 14.24 -1.49
CA LEU A 65 7.98 13.31 -1.69
C LEU A 65 8.55 13.36 -3.11
N TYR A 66 7.96 14.16 -3.99
CA TYR A 66 8.50 14.36 -5.32
C TYR A 66 9.79 15.19 -5.28
N ARG A 67 10.83 14.71 -5.97
CA ARG A 67 12.17 15.32 -6.04
C ARG A 67 12.73 15.34 -7.48
N GLY A 68 11.86 15.11 -8.47
CA GLY A 68 12.28 15.02 -9.87
C GLY A 68 12.73 16.35 -10.50
N PRO A 69 13.54 16.29 -11.58
CA PRO A 69 14.07 17.48 -12.24
C PRO A 69 13.01 18.30 -12.99
N ALA A 70 11.92 17.67 -13.44
CA ALA A 70 10.79 18.38 -14.04
C ALA A 70 9.89 18.91 -12.93
N PRO A 71 9.34 20.13 -13.00
CA PRO A 71 8.37 20.60 -12.02
C PRO A 71 7.10 19.74 -12.05
N LEU A 72 6.52 19.42 -10.89
CA LEU A 72 5.28 18.62 -10.80
C LEU A 72 4.17 19.16 -11.72
N SER A 73 4.02 20.48 -11.79
CA SER A 73 2.99 21.16 -12.60
C SER A 73 3.11 20.89 -14.11
N SER A 74 4.28 20.46 -14.59
CA SER A 74 4.49 20.11 -16.00
C SER A 74 4.09 18.67 -16.33
N LEU A 75 4.00 17.80 -15.32
CA LEU A 75 3.70 16.38 -15.53
C LEU A 75 2.20 16.16 -15.79
N LYS A 76 1.91 15.15 -16.59
CA LYS A 76 0.56 14.76 -16.99
C LYS A 76 0.29 13.29 -16.69
N ARG A 77 -0.99 12.94 -16.68
CA ARG A 77 -1.43 11.54 -16.66
C ARG A 77 -0.70 10.75 -17.76
N GLY A 78 -0.16 9.59 -17.39
CA GLY A 78 0.57 8.70 -18.29
C GLY A 78 2.08 8.92 -18.33
N ASP A 79 2.57 10.06 -17.82
CA ASP A 79 4.01 10.32 -17.75
C ASP A 79 4.72 9.28 -16.88
N SER A 80 5.93 8.92 -17.30
CA SER A 80 6.76 7.98 -16.56
C SER A 80 7.34 8.66 -15.33
N VAL A 81 7.27 7.96 -14.20
CA VAL A 81 7.89 8.36 -12.94
C VAL A 81 8.66 7.19 -12.36
N TYR A 82 9.66 7.51 -11.54
CA TYR A 82 10.57 6.56 -10.93
C TYR A 82 10.51 6.72 -9.42
N THR A 83 10.03 5.68 -8.76
CA THR A 83 9.82 5.67 -7.31
C THR A 83 11.03 5.01 -6.67
N ALA A 84 11.80 5.80 -5.92
CA ALA A 84 12.93 5.29 -5.16
C ALA A 84 12.42 4.56 -3.90
N LEU A 85 13.05 3.44 -3.60
CA LEU A 85 12.67 2.52 -2.54
C LEU A 85 13.84 2.25 -1.61
N GLU A 86 13.54 2.15 -0.33
CA GLU A 86 14.48 1.72 0.70
C GLU A 86 13.86 0.60 1.52
N SER A 87 14.64 -0.46 1.79
CA SER A 87 14.15 -1.59 2.58
C SER A 87 14.22 -1.23 4.07
N VAL A 88 13.05 -1.14 4.70
CA VAL A 88 12.91 -0.89 6.14
C VAL A 88 12.23 -2.11 6.74
N GLY A 89 12.96 -2.87 7.56
CA GLY A 89 12.43 -4.10 8.13
C GLY A 89 12.06 -5.15 7.06
N GLY A 90 12.91 -5.31 6.03
CA GLY A 90 12.66 -6.30 4.98
C GLY A 90 11.48 -6.02 4.03
N VAL A 91 10.82 -4.87 4.16
CA VAL A 91 9.79 -4.38 3.23
C VAL A 91 10.21 -3.00 2.71
N ALA A 92 10.06 -2.76 1.42
CA ALA A 92 10.42 -1.48 0.83
C ALA A 92 9.37 -0.40 1.10
N ALA A 93 9.86 0.74 1.59
CA ALA A 93 9.12 1.99 1.72
C ALA A 93 9.52 2.97 0.61
N VAL A 94 8.60 3.84 0.22
CA VAL A 94 8.86 4.90 -0.76
C VAL A 94 9.63 6.03 -0.08
N THR A 95 10.77 6.40 -0.66
CA THR A 95 11.58 7.53 -0.17
C THR A 95 11.38 8.78 -1.02
N SER A 96 11.27 8.63 -2.34
CA SER A 96 11.02 9.75 -3.26
C SER A 96 10.42 9.30 -4.58
N VAL A 97 9.83 10.26 -5.31
CA VAL A 97 9.34 10.07 -6.69
C VAL A 97 10.01 11.07 -7.61
N ASN A 98 10.48 10.62 -8.77
CA ASN A 98 11.27 11.41 -9.70
C ASN A 98 10.71 11.31 -11.13
N SER A 99 10.76 12.38 -11.92
CA SER A 99 10.39 12.34 -13.35
C SER A 99 11.45 11.72 -14.26
N ALA A 100 12.67 11.52 -13.75
CA ALA A 100 13.77 10.86 -14.42
C ALA A 100 14.34 9.73 -13.53
N PRO A 101 14.99 8.71 -14.12
CA PRO A 101 15.62 7.65 -13.34
C PRO A 101 16.66 8.24 -12.37
N PRO A 102 16.65 7.85 -11.08
CA PRO A 102 17.73 8.17 -10.15
C PRO A 102 19.07 7.63 -10.65
N SER A 103 20.18 8.32 -10.32
CA SER A 103 21.53 7.90 -10.70
C SER A 103 22.02 6.65 -9.97
N SER A 104 21.42 6.35 -8.82
CA SER A 104 21.76 5.19 -7.98
C SER A 104 20.59 4.83 -7.07
N GLY A 105 20.70 3.68 -6.40
CA GLY A 105 19.68 3.17 -5.50
C GLY A 105 18.63 2.30 -6.18
N LEU A 106 17.78 1.67 -5.38
CA LEU A 106 16.68 0.85 -5.86
C LEU A 106 15.52 1.76 -6.25
N PHE A 107 14.98 1.58 -7.45
CA PHE A 107 13.78 2.28 -7.87
C PHE A 107 12.93 1.41 -8.80
N ILE A 108 11.64 1.70 -8.85
CA ILE A 108 10.70 1.07 -9.78
C ILE A 108 10.08 2.13 -10.68
N LYS A 109 9.90 1.78 -11.95
CA LYS A 109 9.28 2.64 -12.96
C LYS A 109 7.76 2.45 -12.94
N GLY A 110 7.05 3.55 -12.84
CA GLY A 110 5.59 3.60 -12.93
C GLY A 110 5.11 4.68 -13.89
N ARG A 111 3.79 4.80 -13.99
CA ARG A 111 3.13 5.87 -14.75
C ARG A 111 2.10 6.59 -13.89
N LEU A 112 1.99 7.90 -14.05
CA LEU A 112 0.98 8.68 -13.35
C LEU A 112 -0.43 8.28 -13.79
N THR A 113 -1.31 8.00 -12.83
CA THR A 113 -2.72 7.62 -13.08
C THR A 113 -3.66 8.81 -13.13
N TRP A 114 -3.22 9.99 -12.68
CA TRP A 114 -3.92 11.28 -12.81
C TRP A 114 -2.89 12.42 -12.85
N SER A 115 -3.32 13.62 -13.26
CA SER A 115 -2.46 14.81 -13.25
C SER A 115 -2.17 15.25 -11.80
N PRO A 116 -0.92 15.61 -11.46
CA PRO A 116 -0.49 15.86 -10.09
C PRO A 116 -0.90 17.25 -9.58
N GLN A 117 -2.21 17.48 -9.51
CA GLN A 117 -2.83 18.73 -9.05
C GLN A 117 -3.27 18.63 -7.58
N GLY A 118 -3.27 17.42 -7.01
CA GLY A 118 -3.64 17.16 -5.62
C GLY A 118 -2.44 16.92 -4.72
N GLU A 119 -2.74 16.59 -3.46
CA GLU A 119 -1.76 16.29 -2.41
C GLU A 119 -1.12 14.91 -2.58
N ARG A 120 -1.67 14.08 -3.47
CA ARG A 120 -1.18 12.73 -3.72
C ARG A 120 -0.95 12.44 -5.20
N LEU A 121 0.06 11.63 -5.44
CA LEU A 121 0.48 11.10 -6.73
C LEU A 121 -0.01 9.67 -6.85
N GLY A 122 -0.88 9.45 -7.83
CA GLY A 122 -1.31 8.13 -8.22
C GLY A 122 -0.33 7.54 -9.23
N ILE A 123 0.21 6.36 -8.93
CA ILE A 123 1.25 5.73 -9.73
C ILE A 123 0.84 4.27 -9.99
N ALA A 124 0.84 3.87 -11.26
CA ALA A 124 0.65 2.48 -11.67
C ALA A 124 1.98 1.88 -12.15
N TYR A 125 2.38 0.79 -11.52
CA TYR A 125 3.62 0.06 -11.85
C TYR A 125 3.40 -1.12 -12.81
N GLY A 126 2.15 -1.43 -13.15
CA GLY A 126 1.81 -2.63 -13.94
C GLY A 126 1.93 -3.94 -13.16
N LEU A 127 1.97 -3.87 -11.82
CA LEU A 127 2.11 -5.01 -10.90
C LEU A 127 0.83 -5.29 -10.12
N GLY A 128 -0.31 -4.73 -10.54
CA GLY A 128 -1.56 -4.73 -9.76
C GLY A 128 -2.38 -6.02 -9.84
N GLN A 129 -1.87 -7.07 -10.50
CA GLN A 129 -2.59 -8.31 -10.75
C GLN A 129 -1.65 -9.49 -10.49
N LEU A 130 -2.09 -10.41 -9.64
CA LEU A 130 -1.40 -11.67 -9.35
C LEU A 130 -2.31 -12.82 -9.79
N TYR A 131 -1.92 -13.49 -10.87
CA TYR A 131 -2.63 -14.63 -11.45
C TYR A 131 -2.21 -15.93 -10.78
N ARG A 132 -3.17 -16.83 -10.57
CA ARG A 132 -2.92 -18.16 -10.00
C ARG A 132 -3.37 -19.29 -10.93
N GLN A 133 -2.80 -20.47 -10.70
CA GLN A 133 -3.31 -21.72 -11.27
C GLN A 133 -4.57 -22.15 -10.50
N GLN A 134 -5.62 -22.56 -11.22
CA GLN A 134 -6.96 -22.88 -10.70
C GLN A 134 -6.92 -23.94 -9.58
N GLY A 135 -7.81 -23.83 -8.57
CA GLY A 135 -8.14 -24.93 -7.64
C GLY A 135 -7.85 -24.73 -6.14
N ARG A 136 -7.51 -23.51 -5.69
CA ARG A 136 -7.22 -23.23 -4.26
C ARG A 136 -8.12 -22.16 -3.65
N ALA A 137 -9.43 -22.34 -3.79
CA ALA A 137 -10.46 -21.43 -3.25
C ALA A 137 -10.45 -21.33 -1.71
N LEU A 138 -10.13 -22.42 -0.99
CA LEU A 138 -10.09 -22.45 0.49
C LEU A 138 -8.95 -21.60 1.06
N GLU A 139 -7.80 -21.56 0.38
CA GLU A 139 -6.73 -20.64 0.77
C GLU A 139 -7.24 -19.19 0.68
N MET A 140 -8.10 -18.83 -0.28
CA MET A 140 -8.60 -17.46 -0.42
C MET A 140 -9.49 -17.00 0.73
N GLU A 141 -10.33 -17.88 1.31
CA GLU A 141 -11.10 -17.56 2.53
C GLU A 141 -10.17 -17.31 3.72
N LEU A 142 -9.14 -18.14 3.89
CA LEU A 142 -8.10 -17.96 4.92
C LEU A 142 -7.24 -16.71 4.67
N MET A 143 -6.99 -16.37 3.40
CA MET A 143 -6.27 -15.17 2.95
C MET A 143 -7.08 -13.87 3.15
N GLN A 144 -8.41 -13.95 3.11
CA GLN A 144 -9.33 -12.80 3.22
C GLN A 144 -9.80 -12.54 4.65
N GLY A 145 -10.07 -13.59 5.42
CA GLY A 145 -10.56 -13.50 6.80
C GLY A 145 -9.45 -13.56 7.85
N GLY A 146 -8.31 -14.17 7.55
CA GLY A 146 -7.41 -14.70 8.58
C GLY A 146 -8.04 -15.91 9.29
N GLU A 147 -7.23 -16.75 9.94
CA GLU A 147 -7.76 -17.94 10.66
C GLU A 147 -8.77 -17.58 11.77
N GLU A 148 -8.67 -16.37 12.35
CA GLU A 148 -9.55 -15.88 13.43
C GLU A 148 -10.19 -14.49 13.18
N GLY A 149 -10.39 -14.13 11.91
CA GLY A 149 -11.03 -12.85 11.56
C GLY A 149 -10.10 -11.63 11.55
N VAL A 150 -8.78 -11.83 11.65
CA VAL A 150 -7.76 -10.76 11.57
C VAL A 150 -6.90 -10.95 10.31
N PRO A 151 -7.22 -10.28 9.19
CA PRO A 151 -6.54 -10.49 7.92
C PRO A 151 -5.11 -9.95 7.92
N ARG A 152 -4.24 -10.62 7.13
CA ARG A 152 -2.83 -10.23 6.94
C ARG A 152 -2.64 -9.47 5.64
N SER A 153 -1.70 -8.53 5.65
CA SER A 153 -1.21 -7.91 4.41
C SER A 153 -0.35 -8.90 3.63
N LEU A 154 -0.24 -8.70 2.33
CA LEU A 154 0.56 -9.53 1.43
C LEU A 154 1.81 -8.76 0.99
N ASP A 155 2.98 -9.27 1.33
CA ASP A 155 4.25 -8.74 0.86
C ASP A 155 4.59 -9.42 -0.47
N ILE A 156 4.59 -8.63 -1.54
CA ILE A 156 4.88 -9.13 -2.89
C ILE A 156 6.36 -9.00 -3.15
N GLU A 157 7.02 -10.12 -3.45
CA GLU A 157 8.40 -10.12 -3.88
C GLU A 157 8.48 -9.66 -5.34
N LEU A 158 9.22 -8.59 -5.56
CA LEU A 158 9.53 -8.06 -6.87
C LEU A 158 10.98 -8.33 -7.24
N ALA A 159 11.21 -8.75 -8.48
CA ALA A 159 12.52 -8.73 -9.11
C ALA A 159 12.66 -7.42 -9.90
N VAL A 160 13.64 -6.58 -9.55
CA VAL A 160 13.83 -5.24 -10.13
C VAL A 160 15.19 -5.13 -10.83
N ASP A 161 15.23 -4.53 -12.03
CA ASP A 161 16.48 -4.22 -12.74
C ASP A 161 16.91 -2.75 -12.61
N ASP A 162 18.10 -2.46 -13.11
CA ASP A 162 18.73 -1.12 -13.08
C ASP A 162 17.97 -0.07 -13.91
N ARG A 163 16.97 -0.47 -14.71
CA ARG A 163 16.08 0.44 -15.46
C ARG A 163 14.77 0.68 -14.73
N GLY A 164 14.59 0.08 -13.55
CA GLY A 164 13.37 0.12 -12.76
C GLY A 164 12.24 -0.74 -13.33
N ARG A 165 12.52 -1.68 -14.25
CA ARG A 165 11.52 -2.70 -14.61
C ARG A 165 11.39 -3.66 -13.44
N ALA A 166 10.16 -4.05 -13.15
CA ALA A 166 9.85 -4.95 -12.06
C ALA A 166 8.93 -6.07 -12.54
N LEU A 167 9.11 -7.27 -11.97
CA LEU A 167 8.21 -8.41 -12.14
C LEU A 167 7.89 -9.00 -10.76
N ILE A 168 6.69 -9.56 -10.61
CA ILE A 168 6.34 -10.34 -9.42
C ILE A 168 7.06 -11.69 -9.50
N ARG A 169 7.88 -12.00 -8.48
CA ARG A 169 8.58 -13.28 -8.35
C ARG A 169 7.87 -14.22 -7.36
N GLY A 170 7.25 -13.65 -6.33
CA GLY A 170 6.63 -14.41 -5.26
C GLY A 170 5.86 -13.51 -4.29
N TYR A 171 5.45 -14.09 -3.17
CA TYR A 171 4.81 -13.35 -2.09
C TYR A 171 5.02 -14.06 -0.76
N ARG A 172 4.86 -13.32 0.34
CA ARG A 172 4.74 -13.85 1.70
C ARG A 172 3.69 -13.09 2.48
N TRP A 173 3.14 -13.70 3.51
CA TRP A 173 2.24 -13.01 4.43
C TRP A 173 3.03 -12.14 5.38
N ALA A 174 2.49 -10.97 5.71
CA ALA A 174 3.01 -10.17 6.81
C ALA A 174 2.80 -10.93 8.12
N ASP A 175 3.79 -10.96 9.00
CA ASP A 175 3.67 -11.59 10.32
C ASP A 175 2.57 -10.99 11.20
N LEU A 176 2.21 -9.72 11.01
CA LEU A 176 1.11 -9.08 11.73
C LEU A 176 -0.12 -8.92 10.84
N GLY A 177 -1.29 -9.25 11.39
CA GLY A 177 -2.59 -8.93 10.81
C GLY A 177 -3.27 -7.78 11.54
N MET A 178 -4.19 -7.08 10.86
CA MET A 178 -4.96 -5.99 11.46
C MET A 178 -6.42 -6.02 10.99
N ALA A 179 -7.34 -6.08 11.96
CA ALA A 179 -8.77 -5.94 11.76
C ALA A 179 -9.28 -4.67 12.45
N VAL A 180 -10.27 -4.04 11.83
CA VAL A 180 -10.93 -2.85 12.37
C VAL A 180 -12.42 -3.12 12.39
N THR A 181 -13.03 -2.93 13.56
CA THR A 181 -14.48 -2.94 13.74
C THR A 181 -14.91 -1.54 14.19
N VAL A 182 -15.88 -0.97 13.49
CA VAL A 182 -16.49 0.31 13.88
C VAL A 182 -17.59 0.01 14.89
N VAL A 183 -17.39 0.44 16.13
CA VAL A 183 -18.41 0.37 17.16
C VAL A 183 -19.28 1.62 17.06
N ASN A 184 -20.56 1.42 16.78
CA ASN A 184 -21.52 2.50 16.64
C ASN A 184 -21.93 3.02 18.03
N GLY A 185 -21.89 4.34 18.19
CA GLY A 185 -22.36 5.09 19.34
C GLY A 185 -22.57 6.55 18.94
N ASP A 186 -22.77 7.45 19.91
CA ASP A 186 -22.85 8.90 19.64
C ASP A 186 -21.56 9.44 19.00
N THR A 187 -20.41 8.86 19.39
CA THR A 187 -19.11 9.05 18.76
C THR A 187 -18.58 7.72 18.24
N PRO A 188 -18.03 7.66 17.02
CA PRO A 188 -17.54 6.41 16.48
C PRO A 188 -16.22 6.00 17.15
N LEU A 189 -16.18 4.77 17.64
CA LEU A 189 -15.01 4.15 18.23
C LEU A 189 -14.51 3.04 17.30
N LEU A 190 -13.21 3.01 17.00
CA LEU A 190 -12.60 1.90 16.27
C LEU A 190 -12.03 0.90 17.27
N GLU A 191 -12.53 -0.34 17.25
CA GLU A 191 -11.86 -1.47 17.87
C GLU A 191 -10.89 -2.08 16.87
N VAL A 192 -9.60 -1.99 17.17
CA VAL A 192 -8.50 -2.44 16.31
C VAL A 192 -7.88 -3.68 16.94
N ARG A 193 -8.00 -4.81 16.26
CA ARG A 193 -7.34 -6.07 16.64
C ARG A 193 -6.08 -6.23 15.80
N ILE A 194 -4.94 -6.40 16.46
CA ILE A 194 -3.66 -6.70 15.81
C ILE A 194 -3.21 -8.06 16.30
N ARG A 195 -3.05 -9.01 15.38
CA ARG A 195 -2.63 -10.37 15.70
C ARG A 195 -1.21 -10.64 15.25
N ASN A 196 -0.45 -11.33 16.08
CA ASN A 196 0.86 -11.86 15.72
C ASN A 196 0.78 -13.30 15.21
N TYR A 197 1.15 -13.49 13.95
CA TYR A 197 1.23 -14.78 13.26
C TYR A 197 2.66 -15.28 13.09
N ALA A 198 3.68 -14.56 13.58
CA ALA A 198 5.04 -15.08 13.68
C ALA A 198 5.20 -15.99 14.89
N ASP A 199 6.28 -16.79 14.86
CA ASP A 199 6.69 -17.66 15.95
C ASP A 199 7.38 -16.90 17.10
N ASP A 200 7.78 -15.64 16.85
CA ASP A 200 8.47 -14.77 17.81
C ASP A 200 7.57 -13.60 18.26
N THR A 201 7.88 -13.01 19.41
CA THR A 201 7.17 -11.83 19.93
C THR A 201 7.37 -10.62 19.02
N ALA A 202 6.27 -10.01 18.61
CA ALA A 202 6.24 -8.75 17.88
C ALA A 202 5.99 -7.57 18.82
N TYR A 203 6.36 -6.37 18.38
CA TYR A 203 6.13 -5.12 19.12
C TYR A 203 5.43 -4.10 18.25
N ILE A 204 4.45 -3.42 18.83
CA ILE A 204 3.80 -2.26 18.22
C ILE A 204 3.95 -1.05 19.15
N SER A 205 3.99 0.15 18.58
CA SER A 205 4.07 1.40 19.33
C SER A 205 2.76 2.14 19.20
N SER A 206 2.10 2.41 20.31
CA SER A 206 0.83 3.13 20.33
C SER A 206 0.74 4.03 21.55
N ASP A 207 1.06 5.31 21.37
CA ASP A 207 0.82 6.33 22.38
C ASP A 207 -0.69 6.59 22.61
N ALA A 208 -1.03 7.38 23.62
CA ALA A 208 -2.41 7.71 23.96
C ALA A 208 -3.17 8.45 22.85
N GLN A 209 -2.44 9.14 21.95
CA GLN A 209 -3.00 9.77 20.77
C GLN A 209 -2.96 8.82 19.56
N HIS A 210 -2.42 7.60 19.64
CA HIS A 210 -2.31 6.66 18.51
C HIS A 210 -1.57 7.24 17.29
N CYS A 211 -0.52 8.04 17.47
CA CYS A 211 0.18 8.76 16.40
C CYS A 211 0.90 7.88 15.37
N ALA A 212 1.08 6.59 15.66
CA ALA A 212 1.54 5.60 14.70
C ALA A 212 0.46 5.15 13.71
N PHE A 213 -0.81 5.53 13.93
CA PHE A 213 -1.94 5.21 13.05
C PHE A 213 -2.39 6.43 12.25
N ASP A 214 -2.74 6.18 10.99
CA ASP A 214 -3.32 7.12 10.05
C ASP A 214 -4.57 6.52 9.40
N ILE A 215 -5.51 7.36 8.99
CA ILE A 215 -6.69 6.94 8.24
C ILE A 215 -6.57 7.51 6.84
N VAL A 216 -6.64 6.63 5.85
CA VAL A 216 -6.51 6.99 4.43
C VAL A 216 -7.73 6.50 3.67
N TYR A 217 -7.94 7.05 2.47
CA TYR A 217 -8.85 6.44 1.52
C TYR A 217 -8.33 5.07 1.08
N SER A 218 -9.21 4.07 1.06
CA SER A 218 -8.86 2.68 0.70
C SER A 218 -8.40 2.55 -0.75
N ASP A 219 -9.02 3.31 -1.65
CA ASP A 219 -8.63 3.45 -3.05
C ASP A 219 -7.78 4.71 -3.26
N PRO A 220 -6.81 4.69 -4.20
CA PRO A 220 -5.99 5.85 -4.51
C PRO A 220 -6.84 7.07 -4.95
N GLN A 221 -6.68 8.19 -4.26
CA GLN A 221 -7.36 9.47 -4.53
C GLN A 221 -6.33 10.61 -4.65
N PRO A 222 -6.61 11.65 -5.47
CA PRO A 222 -5.71 12.81 -5.61
C PRO A 222 -5.66 13.69 -4.36
N GLN A 223 -6.70 13.68 -3.54
CA GLN A 223 -6.80 14.41 -2.28
C GLN A 223 -6.51 13.48 -1.11
N SER A 224 -5.96 14.03 -0.03
CA SER A 224 -5.83 13.32 1.24
C SER A 224 -6.90 13.78 2.23
N LEU A 225 -7.01 13.09 3.37
CA LEU A 225 -7.74 13.62 4.51
C LEU A 225 -6.82 14.65 5.17
N ALA A 226 -7.17 15.93 5.05
CA ALA A 226 -6.44 17.02 5.67
C ALA A 226 -6.73 17.05 7.18
N PHE A 227 -6.13 16.12 7.93
CA PHE A 227 -6.22 16.17 9.39
C PHE A 227 -5.68 17.51 9.89
N ALA A 228 -6.43 18.17 10.79
CA ALA A 228 -5.96 19.38 11.43
C ALA A 228 -4.59 19.09 12.09
N PRO A 229 -3.63 20.05 12.08
CA PRO A 229 -2.27 19.83 12.57
C PRO A 229 -2.32 19.19 13.97
N SER A 230 -1.99 17.91 14.03
CA SER A 230 -2.33 17.04 15.13
C SER A 230 -1.24 17.04 16.20
N LEU A 231 -1.64 16.68 17.43
CA LEU A 231 -0.86 16.61 18.67
C LEU A 231 0.37 15.64 18.63
N CYS A 232 0.76 15.17 17.46
CA CYS A 232 1.78 14.15 17.23
C CYS A 232 3.19 14.73 17.05
N TYR A 233 3.61 15.67 17.92
CA TYR A 233 4.92 16.35 17.83
C TYR A 233 5.99 15.78 18.76
N ALA A 234 5.63 14.98 19.76
CA ALA A 234 6.57 14.33 20.68
C ALA A 234 6.07 12.92 21.03
N LEU A 235 6.76 11.88 20.54
CA LEU A 235 6.51 10.50 20.99
C LEU A 235 7.34 10.27 22.26
N GLU A 236 6.67 10.07 23.38
CA GLU A 236 7.31 9.46 24.55
C GLU A 236 7.68 8.01 24.21
N VAL A 237 8.90 7.61 24.59
CA VAL A 237 9.57 6.33 24.26
C VAL A 237 8.88 5.10 24.89
N SER A 238 7.83 5.29 25.70
CA SER A 238 7.27 4.30 26.63
C SER A 238 6.06 3.50 26.11
N SER A 239 5.60 3.73 24.87
CA SER A 239 4.33 3.14 24.39
C SER A 239 4.47 1.87 23.54
N ARG A 240 5.52 1.05 23.78
CA ARG A 240 5.68 -0.25 23.12
C ARG A 240 4.83 -1.32 23.81
N GLN A 241 3.97 -1.97 23.04
CA GLN A 241 3.19 -3.12 23.45
C GLN A 241 3.75 -4.38 22.76
N ALA A 242 4.07 -5.39 23.56
CA ALA A 242 4.47 -6.71 23.07
C ALA A 242 3.24 -7.54 22.71
N ILE A 243 3.34 -8.34 21.66
CA ILE A 243 2.34 -9.30 21.21
C ILE A 243 3.05 -10.64 21.04
N ALA A 244 2.83 -11.57 21.96
CA ALA A 244 3.45 -12.90 21.88
C ALA A 244 2.96 -13.65 20.63
N ALA A 245 3.68 -14.70 20.24
CA ALA A 245 3.31 -15.53 19.10
C ALA A 245 1.88 -16.08 19.26
N GLY A 246 1.05 -15.92 18.23
CA GLY A 246 -0.35 -16.37 18.22
C GLY A 246 -1.35 -15.46 18.95
N GLU A 247 -0.88 -14.52 19.77
CA GLU A 247 -1.71 -13.62 20.58
C GLU A 247 -2.19 -12.38 19.81
N GLU A 248 -3.18 -11.69 20.38
CA GLU A 248 -3.75 -10.46 19.83
C GLU A 248 -3.66 -9.26 20.79
N ALA A 249 -3.37 -8.10 20.25
CA ALA A 249 -3.54 -6.81 20.92
C ALA A 249 -4.87 -6.16 20.49
N LEU A 250 -5.65 -5.71 21.46
CA LEU A 250 -6.85 -4.89 21.24
C LEU A 250 -6.55 -3.43 21.58
N LEU A 251 -6.74 -2.55 20.60
CA LEU A 251 -6.63 -1.10 20.74
C LEU A 251 -7.99 -0.46 20.47
N ARG A 252 -8.27 0.65 21.17
CA ARG A 252 -9.50 1.42 21.02
C ARG A 252 -9.15 2.84 20.60
N ILE A 253 -9.53 3.21 19.38
CA ILE A 253 -9.28 4.55 18.84
C ILE A 253 -10.60 5.33 18.86
N ASP A 254 -10.72 6.26 19.79
CA ASP A 254 -11.84 7.19 19.85
C ASP A 254 -11.66 8.27 18.79
N LEU A 255 -12.51 8.25 17.77
CA LEU A 255 -12.42 9.24 16.69
C LEU A 255 -12.83 10.63 17.16
N SER A 256 -13.46 10.79 18.32
CA SER A 256 -13.83 12.11 18.85
C SER A 256 -12.67 12.97 19.35
N ALA A 257 -11.48 12.38 19.51
CA ALA A 257 -10.28 13.13 19.82
C ALA A 257 -9.93 14.15 18.72
N GLU A 258 -9.41 15.31 19.12
CA GLU A 258 -9.09 16.44 18.23
C GLU A 258 -8.20 16.05 17.04
N ARG A 259 -7.30 15.07 17.23
CA ARG A 259 -6.38 14.62 16.18
C ARG A 259 -7.06 14.04 14.95
N TRP A 260 -8.29 13.55 15.09
CA TRP A 260 -9.08 12.92 14.03
C TRP A 260 -10.06 13.91 13.37
N THR A 261 -9.94 15.20 13.70
CA THR A 261 -10.65 16.25 12.99
C THR A 261 -9.98 16.52 11.65
N VAL A 262 -10.81 16.67 10.61
CA VAL A 262 -10.39 16.96 9.25
C VAL A 262 -10.80 18.39 8.91
N LEU A 263 -9.89 19.14 8.30
CA LEU A 263 -10.15 20.47 7.79
C LEU A 263 -11.05 20.37 6.54
N GLY A 264 -12.23 20.98 6.61
CA GLY A 264 -13.09 21.14 5.44
C GLY A 264 -12.51 22.13 4.43
N ASN A 265 -13.06 22.13 3.21
CA ASN A 265 -12.69 23.10 2.16
C ASN A 265 -12.99 24.55 2.59
N ASP A 266 -13.89 24.75 3.54
CA ASP A 266 -14.22 26.02 4.19
C ASP A 266 -13.21 26.44 5.26
N GLY A 267 -12.16 25.64 5.49
CA GLY A 267 -11.16 25.86 6.54
C GLY A 267 -11.67 25.52 7.93
N VAL A 268 -12.87 24.94 8.07
CA VAL A 268 -13.45 24.59 9.36
C VAL A 268 -13.08 23.16 9.70
N ALA A 269 -12.39 22.97 10.83
CA ALA A 269 -12.11 21.64 11.36
C ALA A 269 -13.40 20.98 11.84
N ARG A 270 -13.67 19.78 11.34
CA ARG A 270 -14.84 18.98 11.74
C ARG A 270 -14.39 17.56 12.04
N PRO A 271 -15.07 16.85 12.95
CA PRO A 271 -14.74 15.46 13.19
C PRO A 271 -14.90 14.62 11.91
N LEU A 272 -14.04 13.63 11.70
CA LEU A 272 -13.98 12.84 10.47
C LEU A 272 -15.37 12.29 10.05
N TRP A 273 -16.17 11.78 10.99
CA TRP A 273 -17.48 11.18 10.71
C TRP A 273 -18.59 12.20 10.41
N HIS A 274 -18.36 13.50 10.59
CA HIS A 274 -19.29 14.55 10.16
C HIS A 274 -19.16 14.87 8.66
N GLN A 275 -18.12 14.36 7.99
CA GLN A 275 -17.95 14.54 6.55
C GLN A 275 -19.05 13.78 5.80
N ARG A 276 -19.81 14.49 4.95
CA ARG A 276 -20.82 13.85 4.09
C ARG A 276 -20.13 13.05 2.98
N GLN A 277 -20.58 11.81 2.76
CA GLN A 277 -20.16 10.94 1.66
C GLN A 277 -18.66 10.58 1.65
N LEU A 278 -18.13 10.08 2.78
CA LEU A 278 -16.79 9.49 2.77
C LEU A 278 -16.77 8.21 1.91
N PRO A 279 -15.77 8.04 1.02
CA PRO A 279 -15.50 6.75 0.40
C PRO A 279 -14.99 5.76 1.47
N SER A 280 -14.82 4.50 1.09
CA SER A 280 -14.31 3.51 2.03
C SER A 280 -12.91 3.90 2.53
N LEU A 281 -12.74 3.85 3.84
CA LEU A 281 -11.53 4.22 4.56
C LEU A 281 -10.71 2.99 4.88
N ARG A 282 -9.44 3.21 5.20
CA ARG A 282 -8.53 2.18 5.69
C ARG A 282 -7.70 2.77 6.82
N LEU A 283 -7.45 1.95 7.85
CA LEU A 283 -6.52 2.27 8.91
C LEU A 283 -5.14 1.75 8.49
N VAL A 284 -4.14 2.60 8.63
CA VAL A 284 -2.75 2.30 8.32
C VAL A 284 -1.95 2.51 9.58
N TYR A 285 -1.26 1.48 10.03
CA TYR A 285 -0.22 1.61 11.05
C TYR A 285 1.12 1.82 10.33
N GLN A 286 1.92 2.78 10.79
CA GLN A 286 3.27 3.01 10.30
C GLN A 286 4.22 3.24 11.48
N ALA A 287 5.20 2.36 11.64
CA ALA A 287 6.20 2.48 12.70
C ALA A 287 7.03 3.76 12.49
N ARG A 288 7.15 4.60 13.54
CA ARG A 288 7.91 5.86 13.47
C ARG A 288 9.36 5.62 13.91
N HIS A 289 10.30 5.68 12.96
CA HIS A 289 11.77 5.89 13.02
C HIS A 289 12.68 5.29 14.13
N ARG A 290 12.20 4.82 15.29
CA ARG A 290 13.02 4.28 16.41
C ARG A 290 12.66 2.86 16.86
N ASP A 291 11.73 2.20 16.18
CA ASP A 291 11.22 0.86 16.54
C ASP A 291 11.56 -0.22 15.50
N ALA A 292 12.51 0.05 14.61
CA ALA A 292 12.80 -0.76 13.41
C ALA A 292 13.54 -2.08 13.68
N ASP A 293 13.24 -2.78 14.77
CA ASP A 293 13.75 -4.13 15.04
C ASP A 293 12.80 -5.25 14.60
N VAL A 294 11.66 -4.96 13.98
CA VAL A 294 10.80 -6.00 13.42
C VAL A 294 10.31 -5.58 12.03
N GLY A 295 10.26 -6.54 11.12
CA GLY A 295 10.05 -6.38 9.68
C GLY A 295 8.69 -5.88 9.21
N GLN A 296 8.11 -4.90 9.89
CA GLN A 296 6.71 -4.51 9.79
C GLN A 296 6.59 -2.98 9.71
N ALA A 297 7.20 -2.35 8.70
CA ALA A 297 7.17 -0.90 8.56
C ALA A 297 5.74 -0.34 8.41
N GLN A 298 4.77 -1.16 7.98
CA GLN A 298 3.40 -0.71 7.74
C GLN A 298 2.37 -1.84 7.89
N LEU A 299 1.26 -1.65 8.61
CA LEU A 299 0.11 -2.58 8.62
C LEU A 299 -1.11 -1.91 8.00
N TRP A 300 -1.90 -2.67 7.26
CA TRP A 300 -3.06 -2.16 6.55
C TRP A 300 -4.29 -2.96 6.99
N SER A 301 -5.36 -2.26 7.37
CA SER A 301 -6.64 -2.90 7.66
C SER A 301 -7.40 -3.20 6.38
N GLN A 302 -8.40 -4.09 6.48
CA GLN A 302 -9.46 -4.13 5.46
C GLN A 302 -10.16 -2.77 5.37
N PRO A 303 -10.72 -2.43 4.20
CA PRO A 303 -11.52 -1.22 4.07
C PRO A 303 -12.72 -1.27 5.01
N PHE A 304 -13.05 -0.14 5.63
CA PHE A 304 -14.23 0.04 6.47
C PHE A 304 -14.97 1.32 6.09
N ASN A 305 -16.21 1.44 6.54
CA ASN A 305 -17.02 2.63 6.34
C ASN A 305 -17.43 3.18 7.71
N LEU A 306 -17.41 4.50 7.86
CA LEU A 306 -17.98 5.14 9.04
C LEU A 306 -19.50 5.27 8.90
N PRO A 307 -20.25 5.22 10.00
CA PRO A 307 -21.69 5.46 9.97
C PRO A 307 -21.98 6.85 9.42
N ARG A 308 -23.06 6.97 8.63
CA ARG A 308 -23.55 8.30 8.23
C ARG A 308 -24.08 8.98 9.48
N SER A 309 -23.68 10.22 9.74
CA SER A 309 -24.42 11.04 10.68
C SER A 309 -25.84 11.18 10.14
N SER A 310 -26.82 10.56 10.80
CA SER A 310 -28.21 10.93 10.61
C SER A 310 -28.29 12.38 11.05
N GLY A 311 -28.44 13.30 10.11
CA GLY A 311 -28.76 14.67 10.45
C GLY A 311 -30.01 14.62 11.31
N SER A 312 -29.87 14.90 12.61
CA SER A 312 -30.99 15.34 13.42
C SER A 312 -31.65 16.50 12.67
N GLY A 313 -32.94 16.36 12.40
CA GLY A 313 -33.70 17.25 11.55
C GLY A 313 -33.46 18.72 11.82
N GLN A 314 -33.27 19.47 10.75
CA GLN A 314 -33.79 20.82 10.65
C GLN A 314 -34.80 20.77 9.51
N GLU A 315 -36.06 20.56 9.89
CA GLU A 315 -37.19 21.22 9.23
C GLU A 315 -37.03 22.74 9.30
#